data_AF-A0A7V4WVG6-F1
#
_entry.id   AF-A0A7V4WVG6-F1
#
_cell.length_a   1.000
_cell.length_b   1.000
_cell.length_c   1.000
_cell.angle_alpha   90.00
_cell.angle_beta   90.00
_cell.angle_gamma   90.00
#
_symmetry.space_group_name_H-M   'P 1'
#
loop_
_entity.id
_entity.type
_entity.pdbx_description
1 polymer ?
#
loop_
_entity_poly.entity_id
_entity_poly.type
_entity_poly.pdbx_seq_one_letter_code
_entity_poly.pdbx_strand_id
1 'polypeptide(L)'
;MRIHCILLIFIIFLSASAQTEEPFSHYFEKATLRIDYYHSGDQHNEWITLSRLYRQPIWAGSTHHLIDNLNNGKYYLSLYDKNGKNLLYGRGFNSYFGEYQTTLPASKGVKRTFAETALVPFPKDTVILSIASRDSTNRLTEVFRQQILPSSSAINREKRSMGAEVFPIHVKGAPQQKVDVVIVGEGYSEEERDKFKEDLLHFSDTLLSYQPFKKYKDSFNIYGVFMPSAESNCDEPTHGVYKNTVLDASFNSLGSPRYLLTENVHRLYDLASAAPCDAVVIMVNHTRYGGGGIYNFYATFTSDNYWSDFVFVHEFGHSFAGLADEYYTSSTAYEQFYPPNTEPLEPNITALLDPVKLKWKHLVQKDTPLPTPWHKDEYDRTSMEYQKKRREINQRLARLTREGADSSLISTIKEKADHLSRLYEARLDSIIQNDPYHGKVGAFEGAGYASQGLYRPMIDCIMNRKKAKSFCRVCRETIERVIKRYTD
;
A
#
# COMPACT_ATOMS: atom_id res chain seq x y z
N MET A 1 40.93 -66.45 12.80
CA MET A 1 40.93 -65.19 12.03
C MET A 1 39.59 -64.51 12.22
N ARG A 2 39.52 -63.44 13.02
CA ARG A 2 38.33 -62.57 13.17
C ARG A 2 38.78 -61.14 12.98
N ILE A 3 38.48 -60.59 11.81
CA ILE A 3 38.75 -59.20 11.43
C ILE A 3 37.73 -58.33 12.17
N HIS A 4 38.21 -57.45 13.05
CA HIS A 4 37.38 -56.42 13.68
C HIS A 4 37.45 -55.15 12.80
N CYS A 5 36.37 -54.86 12.07
CA CYS A 5 36.17 -53.57 11.42
C CYS A 5 35.89 -52.51 12.49
N ILE A 6 36.81 -51.56 12.66
CA ILE A 6 36.60 -50.35 13.46
C ILE A 6 35.94 -49.32 12.54
N LEU A 7 34.67 -49.02 12.81
CA LEU A 7 33.89 -47.98 12.14
C LEU A 7 34.24 -46.62 12.75
N LEU A 8 35.02 -45.80 12.04
CA LEU A 8 35.28 -44.40 12.40
C LEU A 8 34.03 -43.55 12.09
N ILE A 9 33.36 -43.06 13.13
CA ILE A 9 32.27 -42.10 13.03
C ILE A 9 32.88 -40.71 12.89
N PHE A 10 32.78 -40.12 11.69
CA PHE A 10 33.12 -38.72 11.44
C PHE A 10 31.95 -37.85 11.93
N ILE A 11 32.14 -37.15 13.05
CA ILE A 11 31.21 -36.12 13.53
C ILE A 11 31.52 -34.83 12.76
N ILE A 12 30.67 -34.52 11.79
CA ILE A 12 30.70 -33.22 11.10
C ILE A 12 30.01 -32.21 12.01
N PHE A 13 30.81 -31.34 12.64
CA PHE A 13 30.29 -30.12 13.26
C PHE A 13 29.78 -29.19 12.16
N LEU A 14 28.45 -29.04 12.04
CA LEU A 14 27.86 -27.94 11.29
C LEU A 14 28.07 -26.66 12.10
N SER A 15 29.06 -25.88 11.71
CA SER A 15 29.20 -24.49 12.11
C SER A 15 27.98 -23.71 11.62
N ALA A 16 27.15 -23.25 12.54
CA ALA A 16 26.13 -22.24 12.24
C ALA A 16 26.84 -20.96 11.80
N SER A 17 26.93 -20.75 10.48
CA SER A 17 27.43 -19.48 9.95
C SER A 17 26.33 -18.44 10.14
N ALA A 18 26.53 -17.53 11.09
CA ALA A 18 25.83 -16.25 11.12
C ALA A 18 26.04 -15.57 9.76
N GLN A 19 24.96 -15.19 9.07
CA GLN A 19 25.06 -14.37 7.86
C GLN A 19 25.45 -12.96 8.28
N THR A 20 26.65 -12.54 7.86
CA THR A 20 27.31 -11.28 8.19
C THR A 20 26.75 -10.10 7.39
N GLU A 21 27.00 -8.86 7.84
CA GLU A 21 26.81 -7.58 7.10
C GLU A 21 27.60 -7.49 5.76
N GLU A 22 28.38 -8.52 5.41
CA GLU A 22 29.28 -8.57 4.25
C GLU A 22 28.58 -8.36 2.89
N PRO A 23 27.36 -8.89 2.61
CA PRO A 23 26.75 -8.74 1.29
C PRO A 23 26.40 -7.29 0.93
N PHE A 24 25.81 -6.53 1.86
CA PHE A 24 25.42 -5.14 1.55
C PHE A 24 26.63 -4.25 1.33
N SER A 25 27.56 -4.25 2.30
CA SER A 25 28.73 -3.38 2.24
C SER A 25 29.67 -3.73 1.08
N HIS A 26 29.62 -4.96 0.55
CA HIS A 26 30.34 -5.33 -0.66
C HIS A 26 29.79 -4.62 -1.91
N TYR A 27 28.46 -4.58 -2.10
CA TYR A 27 27.84 -4.06 -3.33
C TYR A 27 27.35 -2.61 -3.24
N PHE A 28 27.04 -2.11 -2.04
CA PHE A 28 26.29 -0.88 -1.84
C PHE A 28 26.92 0.08 -0.82
N GLU A 29 26.63 1.36 -0.99
CA GLU A 29 26.83 2.41 0.01
C GLU A 29 25.56 2.58 0.86
N LYS A 30 25.69 3.14 2.07
CA LYS A 30 24.54 3.55 2.91
C LYS A 30 23.88 4.85 2.39
N ALA A 31 23.68 4.93 1.08
CA ALA A 31 23.01 6.00 0.36
C ALA A 31 21.92 5.40 -0.53
N THR A 32 20.96 6.20 -0.98
CA THR A 32 19.89 5.73 -1.87
C THR A 32 20.14 6.19 -3.31
N LEU A 33 20.03 5.27 -4.26
CA LEU A 33 19.79 5.60 -5.66
C LEU A 33 18.27 5.71 -5.85
N ARG A 34 17.78 6.93 -6.05
CA ARG A 34 16.39 7.17 -6.45
C ARG A 34 16.31 7.18 -7.97
N ILE A 35 15.34 6.44 -8.49
CA ILE A 35 15.14 6.19 -9.91
C ILE A 35 13.73 6.65 -10.25
N ASP A 36 13.64 7.82 -10.88
CA ASP A 36 12.39 8.35 -11.39
C ASP A 36 12.20 7.84 -12.82
N TYR A 37 11.02 7.29 -13.10
CA TYR A 37 10.66 6.79 -14.41
C TYR A 37 9.20 7.11 -14.73
N TYR A 38 8.82 6.86 -15.98
CA TYR A 38 7.44 6.92 -16.43
C TYR A 38 6.98 5.55 -16.87
N HIS A 39 5.76 5.20 -16.49
CA HIS A 39 5.08 3.98 -16.89
C HIS A 39 3.90 4.34 -17.78
N SER A 40 3.92 3.85 -19.02
CA SER A 40 2.99 4.25 -20.06
C SER A 40 2.37 3.05 -20.75
N GLY A 41 1.15 3.24 -21.24
CA GLY A 41 0.45 2.20 -21.98
C GLY A 41 -1.06 2.25 -21.87
N ASP A 42 -1.68 1.12 -22.18
CA ASP A 42 -3.11 0.83 -22.11
C ASP A 42 -3.32 -0.54 -21.43
N GLN A 43 -4.50 -1.16 -21.56
CA GLN A 43 -4.76 -2.45 -20.93
C GLN A 43 -3.84 -3.58 -21.42
N HIS A 44 -3.37 -3.53 -22.66
CA HIS A 44 -2.64 -4.64 -23.29
C HIS A 44 -1.16 -4.35 -23.51
N ASN A 45 -0.78 -3.07 -23.57
CA ASN A 45 0.58 -2.65 -23.84
C ASN A 45 1.11 -1.87 -22.65
N GLU A 46 2.37 -2.11 -22.30
CA GLU A 46 3.09 -1.33 -21.29
C GLU A 46 4.53 -1.10 -21.73
N TRP A 47 5.08 0.06 -21.35
CA TRP A 47 6.50 0.36 -21.48
C TRP A 47 6.93 1.33 -20.40
N ILE A 48 8.20 1.23 -20.01
CA ILE A 48 8.83 2.05 -18.99
C ILE A 48 9.96 2.85 -19.62
N THR A 49 10.04 4.14 -19.28
CA THR A 49 11.13 5.02 -19.69
C THR A 49 11.79 5.68 -18.49
N LEU A 50 13.12 5.67 -18.46
CA LEU A 50 13.87 6.34 -17.41
C LEU A 50 13.72 7.87 -17.53
N SER A 51 13.43 8.54 -16.42
CA SER A 51 13.33 10.01 -16.35
C SER A 51 14.61 10.61 -15.75
N ARG A 52 14.85 10.39 -14.45
CA ARG A 52 15.98 10.99 -13.71
C ARG A 52 16.53 10.05 -12.65
N LEU A 53 17.80 10.23 -12.33
CA LEU A 53 18.48 9.51 -11.26
C LEU A 53 18.98 10.50 -10.23
N TYR A 54 18.82 10.15 -8.94
CA TYR A 54 19.35 10.94 -7.84
C TYR A 54 20.12 10.08 -6.86
N ARG A 55 21.16 10.66 -6.25
CA ARG A 55 21.79 10.11 -5.06
C ARG A 55 21.28 10.87 -3.84
N GLN A 56 20.57 10.16 -2.97
CA GLN A 56 20.18 10.68 -1.66
C GLN A 56 21.18 10.21 -0.60
N PRO A 57 21.44 11.01 0.45
CA PRO A 57 22.55 10.76 1.37
C PRO A 57 22.37 9.56 2.29
N ILE A 58 21.13 9.08 2.49
CA ILE A 58 20.79 8.03 3.46
C ILE A 58 20.06 6.90 2.74
N TRP A 59 20.44 5.66 3.01
CA TRP A 59 19.66 4.45 2.74
C TRP A 59 18.86 4.08 3.98
N ALA A 60 17.53 4.08 3.91
CA ALA A 60 16.66 3.72 5.04
C ALA A 60 16.45 2.20 5.16
N GLY A 61 16.30 1.51 4.03
CA GLY A 61 15.92 0.10 4.04
C GLY A 61 16.94 -0.86 4.65
N SER A 62 16.51 -2.12 4.77
CA SER A 62 17.32 -3.19 5.33
C SER A 62 18.67 -3.34 4.63
N THR A 63 19.71 -3.58 5.43
CA THR A 63 21.05 -3.97 4.97
C THR A 63 21.27 -5.49 5.00
N HIS A 64 20.26 -6.26 5.42
CA HIS A 64 20.35 -7.73 5.55
C HIS A 64 19.41 -8.43 4.56
N HIS A 65 18.17 -7.95 4.44
CA HIS A 65 17.13 -8.53 3.61
C HIS A 65 16.97 -7.81 2.26
N LEU A 66 18.01 -7.92 1.43
CA LEU A 66 18.09 -7.21 0.13
C LEU A 66 17.14 -7.77 -0.94
N ILE A 67 16.74 -9.04 -0.82
CA ILE A 67 15.83 -9.70 -1.76
C ILE A 67 14.46 -9.93 -1.10
N ASP A 68 13.41 -9.43 -1.75
CA ASP A 68 12.02 -9.65 -1.35
C ASP A 68 11.48 -11.01 -1.79
N ASN A 69 11.25 -11.88 -0.81
CA ASN A 69 10.72 -13.22 -1.01
C ASN A 69 9.23 -13.33 -0.63
N LEU A 70 8.52 -12.21 -0.47
CA LEU A 70 7.08 -12.22 -0.19
C LEU A 70 6.24 -12.63 -1.41
N ASN A 71 6.82 -12.59 -2.62
CA ASN A 71 6.15 -12.92 -3.88
C ASN A 71 4.81 -12.18 -4.05
N ASN A 72 4.78 -10.90 -3.68
CA ASN A 72 3.62 -10.03 -3.79
C ASN A 72 3.86 -8.92 -4.82
N GLY A 73 2.80 -8.28 -5.29
CA GLY A 73 2.84 -7.23 -6.29
C GLY A 73 2.82 -7.76 -7.73
N LYS A 74 2.16 -6.97 -8.60
CA LYS A 74 2.10 -7.17 -10.04
C LYS A 74 3.46 -7.00 -10.70
N TYR A 75 4.31 -6.13 -10.14
CA TYR A 75 5.64 -5.84 -10.65
C TYR A 75 6.72 -6.31 -9.69
N TYR A 76 7.90 -6.59 -10.24
CA TYR A 76 9.08 -6.91 -9.47
C TYR A 76 10.29 -6.16 -10.02
N LEU A 77 10.90 -5.33 -9.18
CA LEU A 77 12.13 -4.61 -9.48
C LEU A 77 13.33 -5.43 -9.04
N SER A 78 14.38 -5.46 -9.85
CA SER A 78 15.62 -6.18 -9.57
C SER A 78 16.84 -5.34 -9.94
N LEU A 79 17.87 -5.36 -9.09
CA LEU A 79 19.21 -4.92 -9.43
C LEU A 79 20.11 -6.15 -9.57
N TYR A 80 20.71 -6.29 -10.74
CA TYR A 80 21.74 -7.29 -11.00
C TYR A 80 23.13 -6.65 -11.03
N ASP A 81 24.16 -7.47 -10.82
CA ASP A 81 25.54 -7.05 -11.08
C ASP A 81 25.75 -6.59 -12.54
N LYS A 82 26.91 -5.98 -12.82
CA LYS A 82 27.24 -5.48 -14.17
C LYS A 82 27.18 -6.54 -15.28
N ASN A 83 27.25 -7.82 -14.92
CA ASN A 83 27.19 -8.93 -15.89
C ASN A 83 25.77 -9.47 -16.06
N GLY A 84 24.79 -8.98 -15.28
CA GLY A 84 23.42 -9.46 -15.26
C GLY A 84 23.23 -10.85 -14.66
N LYS A 85 24.21 -11.36 -13.90
CA LYS A 85 24.22 -12.75 -13.42
C LYS A 85 23.72 -12.88 -11.99
N ASN A 86 24.19 -12.00 -11.11
CA ASN A 86 23.88 -12.07 -9.68
C ASN A 86 22.81 -11.05 -9.32
N LEU A 87 21.70 -11.50 -8.72
CA LEU A 87 20.68 -10.63 -8.16
C LEU A 87 21.19 -10.05 -6.83
N LEU A 88 21.30 -8.72 -6.76
CA LEU A 88 21.87 -7.99 -5.63
C LEU A 88 20.79 -7.37 -4.72
N TYR A 89 19.68 -6.93 -5.31
CA TYR A 89 18.54 -6.34 -4.62
C TYR A 89 17.26 -6.63 -5.40
N GLY A 90 16.14 -6.84 -4.72
CA GLY A 90 14.86 -6.96 -5.41
C GLY A 90 13.65 -6.73 -4.51
N ARG A 91 12.59 -6.13 -5.07
CA ARG A 91 11.33 -5.85 -4.38
C ARG A 91 10.12 -5.99 -5.29
N GLY A 92 9.05 -6.60 -4.76
CA GLY A 92 7.73 -6.59 -5.38
C GLY A 92 7.00 -5.27 -5.13
N PHE A 93 6.19 -4.82 -6.07
CA PHE A 93 5.39 -3.59 -5.92
C PHE A 93 4.15 -3.61 -6.83
N ASN A 94 3.20 -2.73 -6.55
CA ASN A 94 2.11 -2.35 -7.44
C ASN A 94 2.30 -0.90 -7.87
N SER A 95 1.59 -0.48 -8.91
CA SER A 95 1.72 0.89 -9.41
C SER A 95 0.40 1.50 -9.86
N TYR A 96 0.35 2.82 -9.93
CA TYR A 96 -0.80 3.57 -10.44
C TYR A 96 -1.15 3.12 -11.87
N PHE A 97 -0.14 2.94 -12.73
CA PHE A 97 -0.36 2.41 -14.08
C PHE A 97 -0.95 1.00 -14.03
N GLY A 98 -0.43 0.13 -13.15
CA GLY A 98 -0.94 -1.24 -12.98
C GLY A 98 -2.43 -1.28 -12.66
N GLU A 99 -2.94 -0.33 -11.86
CA GLU A 99 -4.37 -0.16 -11.61
C GLU A 99 -5.11 0.46 -12.80
N TYR A 100 -4.54 1.47 -13.45
CA TYR A 100 -5.11 2.10 -14.65
C TYR A 100 -5.44 1.07 -15.74
N GLN A 101 -4.59 0.04 -15.93
CA GLN A 101 -4.82 -1.03 -16.90
C GLN A 101 -6.12 -1.81 -16.67
N THR A 102 -6.71 -1.74 -15.47
CA THR A 102 -7.96 -2.42 -15.12
C THR A 102 -9.22 -1.58 -15.35
N THR A 103 -9.07 -0.35 -15.86
CA THR A 103 -10.15 0.62 -16.05
C THR A 103 -10.75 0.56 -17.47
N LEU A 104 -12.00 1.00 -17.61
CA LEU A 104 -12.71 1.06 -18.90
C LEU A 104 -11.99 1.93 -19.97
N PRO A 105 -11.40 3.10 -19.63
CA PRO A 105 -10.61 3.83 -20.62
C PRO A 105 -9.42 3.03 -21.16
N ALA A 106 -8.70 2.31 -20.30
CA ALA A 106 -7.56 1.50 -20.72
C ALA A 106 -7.99 0.30 -21.60
N SER A 107 -9.13 -0.34 -21.29
CA SER A 107 -9.69 -1.43 -22.11
C SER A 107 -10.17 -0.94 -23.49
N LYS A 108 -10.48 0.35 -23.63
CA LYS A 108 -10.75 1.02 -24.91
C LYS A 108 -9.48 1.47 -25.66
N GLY A 109 -8.30 1.11 -25.18
CA GLY A 109 -7.02 1.44 -25.82
C GLY A 109 -6.57 2.89 -25.63
N VAL A 110 -7.17 3.62 -24.68
CA VAL A 110 -6.66 4.95 -24.29
C VAL A 110 -5.30 4.76 -23.64
N LYS A 111 -4.30 5.47 -24.15
CA LYS A 111 -2.94 5.43 -23.61
C LYS A 111 -2.75 6.57 -22.62
N ARG A 112 -2.19 6.26 -21.45
CA ARG A 112 -1.77 7.25 -20.46
C ARG A 112 -0.34 6.98 -20.01
N THR A 113 0.22 7.95 -19.32
CA THR A 113 1.56 7.92 -18.73
C THR A 113 1.46 8.37 -17.29
N PHE A 114 2.11 7.63 -16.39
CA PHE A 114 2.16 7.91 -14.96
C PHE A 114 3.60 8.01 -14.49
N ALA A 115 3.87 8.96 -13.60
CA ALA A 115 5.17 9.08 -12.94
C ALA A 115 5.30 8.02 -11.85
N GLU A 116 6.46 7.37 -11.78
CA GLU A 116 6.78 6.41 -10.73
C GLU A 116 8.22 6.63 -10.24
N THR A 117 8.49 6.16 -9.03
CA THR A 117 9.80 6.29 -8.37
C THR A 117 10.15 4.98 -7.68
N ALA A 118 11.38 4.51 -7.89
CA ALA A 118 11.97 3.43 -7.09
C ALA A 118 13.11 3.95 -6.22
N LEU A 119 13.17 3.45 -4.97
CA LEU A 119 14.28 3.68 -4.06
C LEU A 119 15.04 2.37 -3.88
N VAL A 120 16.33 2.38 -4.21
CA VAL A 120 17.22 1.22 -4.12
C VAL A 120 18.53 1.63 -3.43
N PRO A 121 19.27 0.70 -2.80
CA PRO A 121 20.55 1.04 -2.21
C PRO A 121 21.54 1.49 -3.30
N PHE A 122 22.34 2.52 -3.00
CA PHE A 122 23.24 3.12 -3.98
C PHE A 122 24.41 2.17 -4.30
N PRO A 123 24.58 1.75 -5.56
CA PRO A 123 25.56 0.74 -5.91
C PRO A 123 26.98 1.31 -6.01
N LYS A 124 27.98 0.49 -5.66
CA LYS A 124 29.41 0.83 -5.75
C LYS A 124 30.02 0.59 -7.14
N ASP A 125 29.47 -0.36 -7.90
CA ASP A 125 29.83 -0.64 -9.29
C ASP A 125 28.57 -0.54 -10.16
N THR A 126 28.76 -0.61 -11.48
CA THR A 126 27.67 -0.70 -12.46
C THR A 126 26.69 -1.80 -12.09
N VAL A 127 25.39 -1.49 -12.18
CA VAL A 127 24.29 -2.45 -12.01
C VAL A 127 23.38 -2.45 -13.21
N ILE A 128 22.61 -3.53 -13.37
CA ILE A 128 21.52 -3.61 -14.33
C ILE A 128 20.20 -3.56 -13.55
N LEU A 129 19.45 -2.47 -13.74
CA LEU A 129 18.07 -2.36 -13.31
C LEU A 129 17.18 -3.16 -14.27
N SER A 130 16.30 -3.98 -13.72
CA SER A 130 15.25 -4.71 -14.43
C SER A 130 13.93 -4.52 -13.71
N ILE A 131 12.85 -4.31 -14.47
CA ILE A 131 11.48 -4.37 -13.96
C ILE A 131 10.74 -5.42 -14.76
N ALA A 132 10.11 -6.35 -14.05
CA ALA A 132 9.27 -7.38 -14.61
C ALA A 132 7.81 -7.19 -14.20
N SER A 133 6.89 -7.53 -15.10
CA SER A 133 5.44 -7.52 -14.92
C SER A 133 4.92 -8.95 -14.88
N ARG A 134 3.88 -9.21 -14.09
CA ARG A 134 3.24 -10.53 -14.02
C ARG A 134 2.14 -10.66 -15.06
N ASP A 135 2.18 -11.76 -15.79
CA ASP A 135 1.08 -12.19 -16.65
C ASP A 135 -0.09 -12.77 -15.82
N SER A 136 -1.19 -13.15 -16.48
CA SER A 136 -2.38 -13.75 -15.85
C SER A 136 -2.12 -15.10 -15.18
N THR A 137 -0.94 -15.70 -15.40
CA THR A 137 -0.47 -16.93 -14.74
C THR A 137 0.51 -16.65 -13.60
N ASN A 138 0.62 -15.38 -13.19
CA ASN A 138 1.54 -14.86 -12.19
C ASN A 138 3.03 -15.03 -12.52
N ARG A 139 3.39 -15.29 -13.79
CA ARG A 139 4.79 -15.41 -14.21
C ARG A 139 5.35 -14.02 -14.52
N LEU A 140 6.54 -13.75 -13.98
CA LEU A 140 7.26 -12.51 -14.23
C LEU A 140 7.91 -12.53 -15.63
N THR A 141 7.63 -11.49 -16.40
CA THR A 141 8.27 -11.22 -17.69
C THR A 141 8.91 -9.84 -17.64
N GLU A 142 10.16 -9.73 -18.05
CA GLU A 142 10.86 -8.44 -18.08
C GLU A 142 10.21 -7.48 -19.08
N VAL A 143 9.88 -6.28 -18.61
CA VAL A 143 9.31 -5.19 -19.42
C VAL A 143 10.25 -3.99 -19.53
N PHE A 144 11.30 -3.95 -18.71
CA PHE A 144 12.30 -2.90 -18.73
C PHE A 144 13.66 -3.41 -18.27
N ARG A 145 14.72 -2.94 -18.95
CA ARG A 145 16.11 -3.19 -18.57
C ARG A 145 16.97 -1.98 -18.88
N GLN A 146 17.79 -1.56 -17.91
CA GLN A 146 18.71 -0.44 -18.08
C GLN A 146 19.98 -0.63 -17.25
N GLN A 147 21.14 -0.41 -17.87
CA GLN A 147 22.40 -0.33 -17.15
C GLN A 147 22.53 1.04 -16.48
N ILE A 148 22.93 1.06 -15.22
CA ILE A 148 23.17 2.28 -14.45
C ILE A 148 24.61 2.28 -13.96
N LEU A 149 25.35 3.34 -14.34
CA LEU A 149 26.72 3.58 -13.90
C LEU A 149 26.70 4.57 -12.71
N PRO A 150 27.05 4.16 -11.47
CA PRO A 150 26.97 5.02 -10.29
C PRO A 150 27.90 6.24 -10.31
N SER A 151 28.97 6.20 -11.12
CA SER A 151 29.88 7.33 -11.33
C SER A 151 29.40 8.33 -12.39
N SER A 152 28.26 8.07 -13.04
CA SER A 152 27.73 8.96 -14.08
C SER A 152 27.42 10.35 -13.53
N SER A 153 27.84 11.38 -14.28
CA SER A 153 27.50 12.78 -13.99
C SER A 153 26.00 13.09 -14.16
N ALA A 154 25.23 12.19 -14.78
CA ALA A 154 23.77 12.32 -14.91
C ALA A 154 23.01 12.02 -13.61
N ILE A 155 23.68 11.43 -12.59
CA ILE A 155 23.07 11.19 -11.28
C ILE A 155 23.12 12.49 -10.48
N ASN A 156 21.96 13.13 -10.31
CA ASN A 156 21.81 14.39 -9.61
C ASN A 156 22.04 14.18 -8.09
N ARG A 157 22.72 15.13 -7.44
CA ARG A 157 23.09 15.09 -6.01
C ARG A 157 22.51 16.26 -5.20
N GLU A 158 21.68 17.07 -5.83
CA GLU A 158 21.04 18.24 -5.22
C GLU A 158 20.01 17.80 -4.17
N LYS A 159 19.88 18.59 -3.11
CA LYS A 159 18.80 18.42 -2.14
C LYS A 159 17.47 18.84 -2.77
N ARG A 160 16.58 17.87 -3.00
CA ARG A 160 15.27 18.05 -3.66
C ARG A 160 14.16 18.56 -2.74
N SER A 161 14.34 18.37 -1.44
CA SER A 161 13.43 18.78 -0.36
C SER A 161 13.67 20.19 0.18
N MET A 162 14.27 21.09 -0.62
CA MET A 162 14.51 22.47 -0.17
C MET A 162 13.18 23.16 0.15
N GLY A 163 13.13 23.85 1.31
CA GLY A 163 11.93 24.53 1.81
C GLY A 163 10.97 23.65 2.63
N ALA A 164 11.16 22.33 2.63
CA ALA A 164 10.34 21.44 3.44
C ALA A 164 10.83 21.43 4.89
N GLU A 165 9.89 21.52 5.84
CA GLU A 165 10.14 21.32 7.25
C GLU A 165 9.93 19.86 7.64
N VAL A 166 10.78 19.32 8.51
CA VAL A 166 10.72 17.92 8.97
C VAL A 166 10.41 17.87 10.46
N PHE A 167 9.42 17.09 10.83
CA PHE A 167 9.01 16.84 12.21
C PHE A 167 9.28 15.38 12.59
N PRO A 168 10.32 15.07 13.37
CA PRO A 168 10.52 13.73 13.92
C PRO A 168 9.52 13.49 15.06
N ILE A 169 8.54 12.61 14.85
CA ILE A 169 7.44 12.40 15.80
C ILE A 169 7.70 11.20 16.71
N HIS A 170 8.19 10.11 16.13
CA HIS A 170 8.49 8.88 16.86
C HIS A 170 9.74 8.29 16.27
N VAL A 171 10.91 8.56 16.86
CA VAL A 171 12.20 8.04 16.37
C VAL A 171 12.80 7.10 17.42
N LYS A 172 13.04 5.84 17.05
CA LYS A 172 13.41 4.75 17.95
C LYS A 172 14.74 4.08 17.61
N GLY A 173 15.41 4.49 16.54
CA GLY A 173 16.75 4.00 16.22
C GLY A 173 17.26 4.46 14.87
N ALA A 174 18.38 3.88 14.45
CA ALA A 174 18.95 4.12 13.13
C ALA A 174 17.98 3.63 12.03
N PRO A 175 17.85 4.37 10.91
CA PRO A 175 16.98 4.00 9.79
C PRO A 175 17.12 2.54 9.34
N GLN A 176 18.34 2.05 9.23
CA GLN A 176 18.65 0.70 8.72
C GLN A 176 18.18 -0.46 9.63
N GLN A 177 17.59 -0.15 10.79
CA GLN A 177 17.10 -1.11 11.79
C GLN A 177 15.63 -0.84 12.17
N LYS A 178 14.96 0.05 11.44
CA LYS A 178 13.59 0.49 11.69
C LYS A 178 12.83 0.50 10.36
N VAL A 179 11.51 0.57 10.48
CA VAL A 179 10.65 0.97 9.36
C VAL A 179 10.54 2.48 9.42
N ASP A 180 11.11 3.19 8.44
CA ASP A 180 10.99 4.65 8.36
C ASP A 180 9.75 5.07 7.56
N VAL A 181 8.76 5.61 8.25
CA VAL A 181 7.51 6.12 7.65
C VAL A 181 7.61 7.64 7.51
N VAL A 182 7.39 8.14 6.30
CA VAL A 182 7.29 9.57 6.01
C VAL A 182 5.85 9.94 5.70
N ILE A 183 5.28 10.83 6.50
CA ILE A 183 3.93 11.40 6.30
C ILE A 183 4.09 12.81 5.73
N VAL A 184 3.74 12.98 4.46
CA VAL A 184 3.79 14.28 3.76
C VAL A 184 2.44 14.99 3.89
N GLY A 185 2.46 16.23 4.33
CA GLY A 185 1.26 17.08 4.38
C GLY A 185 0.86 17.56 2.99
N GLU A 186 -0.43 17.46 2.67
CA GLU A 186 -1.01 17.94 1.43
C GLU A 186 -2.25 18.78 1.71
N GLY A 187 -2.38 19.93 1.03
CA GLY A 187 -3.52 20.82 1.20
C GLY A 187 -3.55 21.59 2.52
N TYR A 188 -2.43 21.67 3.23
CA TYR A 188 -2.26 22.54 4.40
C TYR A 188 -1.56 23.83 3.96
N SER A 189 -2.17 24.99 4.19
CA SER A 189 -1.50 26.28 3.97
C SER A 189 -0.47 26.57 5.07
N GLU A 190 0.31 27.65 4.91
CA GLU A 190 1.27 28.09 5.93
C GLU A 190 0.56 28.40 7.28
N GLU A 191 -0.64 28.98 7.22
CA GLU A 191 -1.47 29.27 8.40
C GLU A 191 -1.99 28.00 9.09
N GLU A 192 -2.05 26.88 8.38
CA GLU A 192 -2.50 25.58 8.88
C GLU A 192 -1.33 24.69 9.35
N ARG A 193 -0.12 25.24 9.45
CA ARG A 193 1.08 24.51 9.89
C ARG A 193 0.92 23.86 11.26
N ASP A 194 0.29 24.54 12.23
CA ASP A 194 0.06 23.95 13.55
C ASP A 194 -1.03 22.86 13.52
N LYS A 195 -2.07 23.04 12.69
CA LYS A 195 -3.05 21.97 12.43
C LYS A 195 -2.36 20.72 11.86
N PHE A 196 -1.47 20.88 10.87
CA PHE A 196 -0.70 19.77 10.32
C PHE A 196 0.05 19.00 11.41
N LYS A 197 0.70 19.71 12.36
CA LYS A 197 1.42 19.06 13.47
C LYS A 197 0.49 18.30 14.42
N GLU A 198 -0.68 18.86 14.72
CA GLU A 198 -1.69 18.19 15.56
C GLU A 198 -2.22 16.92 14.89
N ASP A 199 -2.60 17.02 13.61
CA ASP A 199 -3.03 15.88 12.81
C ASP A 199 -1.93 14.81 12.74
N LEU A 200 -0.69 15.23 12.47
CA LEU A 200 0.47 14.35 12.38
C LEU A 200 0.71 13.57 13.68
N LEU A 201 0.59 14.21 14.85
CA LEU A 201 0.70 13.55 16.15
C LEU A 201 -0.43 12.52 16.32
N HIS A 202 -1.68 12.93 16.08
CA HIS A 202 -2.85 12.06 16.18
C HIS A 202 -2.74 10.81 15.30
N PHE A 203 -2.37 10.98 14.02
CA PHE A 203 -2.27 9.84 13.10
C PHE A 203 -1.06 8.96 13.40
N SER A 204 0.07 9.52 13.84
CA SER A 204 1.21 8.72 14.30
C SER A 204 0.83 7.83 15.48
N ASP A 205 0.15 8.39 16.48
CA ASP A 205 -0.38 7.63 17.63
C ASP A 205 -1.44 6.61 17.20
N THR A 206 -2.30 6.98 16.25
CA THR A 206 -3.30 6.09 15.68
C THR A 206 -2.65 4.85 15.09
N LEU A 207 -1.71 4.98 14.15
CA LEU A 207 -1.02 3.84 13.54
C LEU A 207 -0.42 2.92 14.62
N LEU A 208 0.30 3.51 15.57
CA LEU A 208 0.99 2.79 16.64
C LEU A 208 0.04 2.22 17.72
N SER A 209 -1.26 2.53 17.66
CA SER A 209 -2.28 1.96 18.55
C SER A 209 -2.92 0.67 18.00
N TYR A 210 -2.86 0.45 16.68
CA TYR A 210 -3.46 -0.70 16.01
C TYR A 210 -2.56 -1.93 16.02
N GLN A 211 -3.13 -3.13 16.12
CA GLN A 211 -2.35 -4.37 16.03
C GLN A 211 -2.12 -4.76 14.56
N PRO A 212 -0.90 -5.13 14.13
CA PRO A 212 0.24 -5.48 14.99
C PRO A 212 1.20 -4.32 15.27
N PHE A 213 1.04 -3.15 14.66
CA PHE A 213 1.94 -1.99 14.84
C PHE A 213 2.18 -1.64 16.31
N LYS A 214 1.16 -1.72 17.16
CA LYS A 214 1.26 -1.53 18.61
C LYS A 214 2.27 -2.45 19.29
N LYS A 215 2.32 -3.72 18.89
CA LYS A 215 3.29 -4.69 19.41
C LYS A 215 4.72 -4.34 18.96
N TYR A 216 4.85 -3.79 17.76
CA TYR A 216 6.14 -3.46 17.14
C TYR A 216 6.40 -1.95 17.14
N LYS A 217 5.80 -1.17 18.04
CA LYS A 217 5.89 0.30 17.97
C LYS A 217 7.33 0.81 17.94
N ASP A 218 8.24 0.15 18.66
CA ASP A 218 9.65 0.54 18.74
C ASP A 218 10.48 0.06 17.53
N SER A 219 9.83 -0.59 16.56
CA SER A 219 10.38 -0.95 15.25
C SER A 219 10.18 0.16 14.20
N PHE A 220 9.45 1.23 14.53
CA PHE A 220 9.16 2.32 13.60
C PHE A 220 9.93 3.59 13.93
N ASN A 221 10.32 4.31 12.88
CA ASN A 221 10.57 5.74 12.90
C ASN A 221 9.45 6.44 12.12
N ILE A 222 8.91 7.55 12.62
CA ILE A 222 7.87 8.33 11.93
C ILE A 222 8.31 9.79 11.83
N TYR A 223 8.31 10.30 10.60
CA TYR A 223 8.65 11.68 10.26
C TYR A 223 7.49 12.33 9.53
N GLY A 224 7.09 13.53 9.96
CA GLY A 224 6.25 14.42 9.16
C GLY A 224 7.09 15.30 8.27
N VAL A 225 6.62 15.54 7.04
CA VAL A 225 7.21 16.50 6.11
C VAL A 225 6.16 17.51 5.70
N PHE A 226 6.41 18.78 6.00
CA PHE A 226 5.53 19.89 5.70
C PHE A 226 6.14 20.78 4.63
N MET A 227 5.35 21.06 3.61
CA MET A 227 5.59 22.13 2.64
C MET A 227 4.23 22.80 2.45
N PRO A 228 4.10 24.11 2.69
CA PRO A 228 2.81 24.78 2.59
C PRO A 228 2.26 24.69 1.16
N SER A 229 1.00 24.28 1.04
CA SER A 229 0.20 24.47 -0.17
C SER A 229 -0.19 25.94 -0.34
N ALA A 230 -0.35 26.39 -1.58
CA ALA A 230 -0.84 27.75 -1.85
C ALA A 230 -2.32 27.92 -1.46
N GLU A 231 -3.10 26.84 -1.52
CA GLU A 231 -4.48 26.80 -1.04
C GLU A 231 -4.71 25.59 -0.12
N SER A 232 -5.63 25.77 0.84
CA SER A 232 -6.13 24.68 1.67
C SER A 232 -7.04 23.71 0.90
N ASN A 233 -7.15 22.48 1.38
CA ASN A 233 -7.90 21.37 0.78
C ASN A 233 -7.21 20.76 -0.46
N CYS A 234 -7.95 20.07 -1.31
CA CYS A 234 -7.45 19.44 -2.53
C CYS A 234 -8.51 19.50 -3.65
N ASP A 235 -8.21 18.92 -4.80
CA ASP A 235 -9.11 18.94 -5.95
C ASP A 235 -10.34 18.03 -5.74
N GLU A 236 -11.52 18.55 -6.11
CA GLU A 236 -12.76 17.77 -6.26
C GLU A 236 -13.37 17.99 -7.67
N PRO A 237 -12.82 17.38 -8.74
CA PRO A 237 -13.22 17.66 -10.12
C PRO A 237 -14.73 17.46 -10.40
N THR A 238 -15.35 16.44 -9.82
CA THR A 238 -16.81 16.20 -9.95
C THR A 238 -17.69 17.27 -9.30
N HIS A 239 -17.12 18.06 -8.40
CA HIS A 239 -17.76 19.21 -7.76
C HIS A 239 -17.33 20.54 -8.39
N GLY A 240 -16.44 20.53 -9.39
CA GLY A 240 -15.91 21.73 -10.03
C GLY A 240 -14.92 22.51 -9.17
N VAL A 241 -14.32 21.88 -8.16
CA VAL A 241 -13.35 22.51 -7.25
C VAL A 241 -11.95 22.07 -7.66
N TYR A 242 -11.07 23.05 -7.88
CA TYR A 242 -9.65 22.86 -8.19
C TYR A 242 -8.83 23.80 -7.31
N LYS A 243 -7.76 23.29 -6.72
CA LYS A 243 -6.94 23.88 -5.67
C LYS A 243 -5.47 23.77 -6.01
N ASN A 244 -4.76 24.89 -5.91
CA ASN A 244 -3.31 24.91 -6.10
C ASN A 244 -2.60 24.38 -4.85
N THR A 245 -2.20 23.11 -4.90
CA THR A 245 -1.66 22.34 -3.78
C THR A 245 -0.30 21.77 -4.11
N VAL A 246 0.49 21.42 -3.09
CA VAL A 246 1.89 21.06 -3.29
C VAL A 246 2.09 19.72 -4.01
N LEU A 247 1.13 18.80 -3.88
CA LEU A 247 1.16 17.49 -4.55
C LEU A 247 0.10 17.30 -5.62
N ASP A 248 -0.77 18.27 -5.88
CA ASP A 248 -1.88 18.12 -6.84
C ASP A 248 -2.75 16.87 -6.53
N ALA A 249 -2.99 16.59 -5.24
CA ALA A 249 -3.84 15.46 -4.87
C ALA A 249 -5.29 15.73 -5.31
N SER A 250 -5.93 14.71 -5.85
CA SER A 250 -7.25 14.87 -6.47
C SER A 250 -8.15 13.69 -6.16
N PHE A 251 -9.38 13.99 -5.75
CA PHE A 251 -10.45 13.00 -5.76
C PHE A 251 -10.78 12.60 -7.21
N ASN A 252 -11.43 11.46 -7.39
CA ASN A 252 -11.83 10.93 -8.70
C ASN A 252 -10.66 10.32 -9.49
N SER A 253 -9.58 9.92 -8.82
CA SER A 253 -8.50 9.13 -9.43
C SER A 253 -9.10 7.89 -10.10
N LEU A 254 -8.65 7.63 -11.33
CA LEU A 254 -9.14 6.53 -12.18
C LEU A 254 -10.67 6.51 -12.43
N GLY A 255 -11.37 7.61 -12.15
CA GLY A 255 -12.83 7.71 -12.29
C GLY A 255 -13.63 7.24 -11.06
N SER A 256 -12.99 6.86 -9.95
CA SER A 256 -13.67 6.47 -8.71
C SER A 256 -13.87 7.68 -7.79
N PRO A 257 -15.11 8.08 -7.44
CA PRO A 257 -15.33 9.36 -6.79
C PRO A 257 -14.61 9.61 -5.46
N ARG A 258 -14.29 8.56 -4.70
CA ARG A 258 -13.64 8.66 -3.39
C ARG A 258 -12.17 8.25 -3.42
N TYR A 259 -11.70 7.80 -4.58
CA TYR A 259 -10.30 7.46 -4.73
C TYR A 259 -9.51 8.75 -4.86
N LEU A 260 -8.57 8.94 -3.94
CA LEU A 260 -7.83 10.16 -3.74
C LEU A 260 -6.36 9.83 -3.87
N LEU A 261 -5.72 10.24 -4.95
CA LEU A 261 -4.30 9.99 -5.21
C LEU A 261 -3.64 11.24 -5.77
N THR A 262 -2.32 11.19 -5.95
CA THR A 262 -1.54 12.18 -6.72
C THR A 262 -0.87 11.51 -7.92
N GLU A 263 -0.92 12.17 -9.07
CA GLU A 263 -0.09 11.80 -10.23
C GLU A 263 1.28 12.51 -10.20
N ASN A 264 1.51 13.46 -9.27
CA ASN A 264 2.75 14.23 -9.10
C ASN A 264 3.78 13.49 -8.21
N VAL A 265 4.08 12.25 -8.60
CA VAL A 265 4.86 11.29 -7.80
C VAL A 265 6.31 11.72 -7.62
N HIS A 266 6.92 12.30 -8.65
CA HIS A 266 8.30 12.80 -8.54
C HIS A 266 8.39 13.95 -7.52
N ARG A 267 7.36 14.79 -7.40
CA ARG A 267 7.29 15.84 -6.37
C ARG A 267 7.09 15.26 -4.97
N LEU A 268 6.23 14.25 -4.82
CA LEU A 268 6.05 13.52 -3.56
C LEU A 268 7.40 12.98 -3.05
N TYR A 269 8.17 12.31 -3.90
CA TYR A 269 9.47 11.76 -3.52
C TYR A 269 10.57 12.82 -3.41
N ASP A 270 10.42 14.00 -4.02
CA ASP A 270 11.28 15.16 -3.74
C ASP A 270 11.09 15.59 -2.29
N LEU A 271 9.86 15.71 -1.80
CA LEU A 271 9.56 16.04 -0.41
C LEU A 271 9.94 14.91 0.55
N ALA A 272 9.58 13.67 0.27
CA ALA A 272 9.87 12.53 1.13
C ALA A 272 11.38 12.33 1.37
N SER A 273 12.22 12.74 0.40
CA SER A 273 13.69 12.72 0.55
C SER A 273 14.25 13.65 1.64
N ALA A 274 13.40 14.44 2.32
CA ALA A 274 13.78 15.25 3.48
C ALA A 274 14.14 14.39 4.71
N ALA A 275 13.66 13.15 4.77
CA ALA A 275 13.88 12.21 5.86
C ALA A 275 14.26 10.81 5.32
N PRO A 276 14.81 9.90 6.16
CA PRO A 276 14.88 8.48 5.83
C PRO A 276 13.48 7.93 5.55
N CYS A 277 13.34 7.08 4.53
CA CYS A 277 12.04 6.66 4.03
C CYS A 277 12.05 5.25 3.45
N ASP A 278 11.22 4.38 4.04
CA ASP A 278 10.83 3.07 3.52
C ASP A 278 9.38 3.06 3.02
N ALA A 279 8.50 3.82 3.68
CA ALA A 279 7.09 3.93 3.35
C ALA A 279 6.64 5.39 3.31
N VAL A 280 5.87 5.76 2.29
CA VAL A 280 5.36 7.11 2.07
C VAL A 280 3.84 7.15 2.29
N VAL A 281 3.39 8.14 3.04
CA VAL A 281 1.97 8.42 3.30
C VAL A 281 1.70 9.89 2.99
N ILE A 282 0.56 10.17 2.37
CA ILE A 282 0.06 11.53 2.12
C ILE A 282 -1.13 11.77 3.03
N MET A 283 -1.01 12.76 3.91
CA MET A 283 -2.09 13.21 4.77
C MET A 283 -2.70 14.45 4.13
N VAL A 284 -3.94 14.33 3.66
CA VAL A 284 -4.63 15.39 2.91
C VAL A 284 -5.59 16.13 3.84
N ASN A 285 -5.40 17.45 3.99
CA ASN A 285 -6.26 18.33 4.79
C ASN A 285 -7.67 18.41 4.19
N HIS A 286 -8.57 17.50 4.54
CA HIS A 286 -9.89 17.44 3.92
C HIS A 286 -10.92 16.71 4.78
N THR A 287 -12.18 17.15 4.72
CA THR A 287 -13.29 16.57 5.51
C THR A 287 -14.04 15.43 4.80
N ARG A 288 -14.04 15.43 3.46
CA ARG A 288 -14.67 14.38 2.65
C ARG A 288 -13.92 13.06 2.80
N TYR A 289 -14.65 11.97 3.03
CA TYR A 289 -14.09 10.62 3.01
C TYR A 289 -13.36 10.32 1.69
N GLY A 290 -12.06 10.05 1.76
CA GLY A 290 -11.23 9.59 0.65
C GLY A 290 -9.89 9.03 1.11
N GLY A 291 -9.29 8.23 0.24
CA GLY A 291 -7.99 7.62 0.45
C GLY A 291 -7.62 6.71 -0.71
N GLY A 292 -6.47 6.07 -0.57
CA GLY A 292 -5.97 5.05 -1.49
C GLY A 292 -4.61 4.52 -1.04
N GLY A 293 -4.29 3.29 -1.40
CA GLY A 293 -3.04 2.66 -0.99
C GLY A 293 -2.58 1.66 -2.03
N ILE A 294 -1.34 1.83 -2.50
CA ILE A 294 -0.76 0.96 -3.53
C ILE A 294 0.55 0.38 -2.98
N TYR A 295 0.68 -0.95 -3.05
CA TYR A 295 1.78 -1.70 -2.45
C TYR A 295 3.17 -1.21 -2.90
N ASN A 296 4.02 -0.84 -1.94
CA ASN A 296 5.35 -0.26 -2.11
C ASN A 296 5.38 0.98 -3.03
N PHE A 297 4.29 1.76 -3.03
CA PHE A 297 4.18 3.02 -3.77
C PHE A 297 3.89 4.21 -2.86
N TYR A 298 2.67 4.36 -2.34
CA TYR A 298 2.31 5.24 -1.23
C TYR A 298 0.90 4.93 -0.73
N ALA A 299 0.56 5.44 0.46
CA ALA A 299 -0.83 5.56 0.92
C ALA A 299 -1.27 7.03 0.97
N THR A 300 -2.57 7.27 0.90
CA THR A 300 -3.20 8.60 1.02
C THR A 300 -4.45 8.48 1.88
N PHE A 301 -4.75 9.51 2.65
CA PHE A 301 -6.00 9.58 3.38
C PHE A 301 -6.35 11.05 3.69
N THR A 302 -7.63 11.31 3.92
CA THR A 302 -8.11 12.62 4.38
C THR A 302 -8.05 12.71 5.90
N SER A 303 -7.59 13.82 6.47
CA SER A 303 -7.40 14.01 7.92
C SER A 303 -8.70 14.26 8.70
N ASP A 304 -9.68 14.96 8.14
CA ASP A 304 -10.78 15.56 8.94
C ASP A 304 -12.13 14.84 8.78
N ASN A 305 -12.10 13.59 8.34
CA ASN A 305 -13.28 12.75 8.28
C ASN A 305 -13.48 11.92 9.57
N TYR A 306 -14.73 11.62 9.92
CA TYR A 306 -15.03 10.73 11.05
C TYR A 306 -14.35 9.36 10.97
N TRP A 307 -14.05 8.88 9.75
CA TRP A 307 -13.40 7.59 9.53
C TRP A 307 -11.90 7.69 9.21
N SER A 308 -11.26 8.86 9.37
CA SER A 308 -9.84 9.07 8.98
C SER A 308 -8.91 8.05 9.60
N ASP A 309 -9.05 7.76 10.90
CA ASP A 309 -8.20 6.79 11.61
C ASP A 309 -8.25 5.42 10.96
N PHE A 310 -9.46 4.97 10.63
CA PHE A 310 -9.68 3.71 9.94
C PHE A 310 -9.07 3.73 8.54
N VAL A 311 -9.36 4.79 7.77
CA VAL A 311 -8.88 4.92 6.38
C VAL A 311 -7.35 4.89 6.38
N PHE A 312 -6.70 5.71 7.19
CA PHE A 312 -5.24 5.72 7.25
C PHE A 312 -4.66 4.32 7.49
N VAL A 313 -5.13 3.60 8.52
CA VAL A 313 -4.61 2.27 8.85
C VAL A 313 -4.91 1.26 7.74
N HIS A 314 -6.09 1.34 7.12
CA HIS A 314 -6.49 0.52 5.99
C HIS A 314 -5.59 0.74 4.76
N GLU A 315 -5.40 1.99 4.34
CA GLU A 315 -4.57 2.34 3.18
C GLU A 315 -3.10 2.02 3.42
N PHE A 316 -2.62 2.18 4.66
CA PHE A 316 -1.28 1.72 5.05
C PHE A 316 -1.16 0.20 4.96
N GLY A 317 -2.22 -0.56 5.24
CA GLY A 317 -2.25 -2.01 5.03
C GLY A 317 -1.98 -2.41 3.58
N HIS A 318 -2.55 -1.68 2.61
CA HIS A 318 -2.26 -1.86 1.20
C HIS A 318 -0.82 -1.45 0.86
N SER A 319 -0.44 -0.21 1.19
CA SER A 319 0.84 0.35 0.71
C SER A 319 2.06 -0.29 1.36
N PHE A 320 1.98 -0.65 2.65
CA PHE A 320 3.08 -1.23 3.39
C PHE A 320 3.15 -2.75 3.26
N ALA A 321 2.02 -3.45 3.39
CA ALA A 321 2.01 -4.91 3.48
C ALA A 321 1.43 -5.63 2.24
N GLY A 322 0.92 -4.88 1.27
CA GLY A 322 0.36 -5.43 0.03
C GLY A 322 -0.85 -6.32 0.29
N LEU A 323 -1.65 -5.95 1.28
CA LEU A 323 -2.93 -6.59 1.56
C LEU A 323 -3.93 -6.20 0.47
N ALA A 324 -4.80 -7.11 0.08
CA ALA A 324 -5.95 -6.82 -0.77
C ALA A 324 -7.13 -6.32 0.07
N ASP A 325 -8.08 -5.67 -0.61
CA ASP A 325 -9.40 -5.43 -0.04
C ASP A 325 -10.16 -6.74 0.18
N GLU A 326 -10.71 -6.90 1.38
CA GLU A 326 -11.54 -8.03 1.75
C GLU A 326 -13.04 -7.74 1.53
N TYR A 327 -13.41 -6.48 1.24
CA TYR A 327 -14.79 -6.14 0.90
C TYR A 327 -15.10 -6.38 -0.57
N TYR A 328 -16.40 -6.57 -0.85
CA TYR A 328 -16.90 -6.83 -2.21
C TYR A 328 -18.17 -6.06 -2.57
N THR A 329 -18.67 -5.21 -1.67
CA THR A 329 -19.99 -4.57 -1.80
C THR A 329 -19.94 -3.08 -2.18
N SER A 330 -18.74 -2.51 -2.31
CA SER A 330 -18.55 -1.13 -2.71
C SER A 330 -18.43 -0.98 -4.23
N SER A 331 -18.85 0.17 -4.76
CA SER A 331 -18.51 0.58 -6.12
C SER A 331 -17.00 0.84 -6.26
N THR A 332 -16.38 0.26 -7.29
CA THR A 332 -14.97 0.47 -7.69
C THR A 332 -14.90 1.03 -9.12
N ALA A 333 -13.71 1.49 -9.55
CA ALA A 333 -13.46 1.89 -10.94
C ALA A 333 -13.03 0.71 -11.85
N TYR A 334 -12.92 -0.49 -11.29
CA TYR A 334 -12.33 -1.65 -11.93
C TYR A 334 -13.41 -2.54 -12.53
N GLU A 335 -13.15 -3.11 -13.72
CA GLU A 335 -14.09 -4.06 -14.33
C GLU A 335 -13.83 -5.50 -13.87
N GLN A 336 -12.55 -5.91 -13.83
CA GLN A 336 -12.10 -7.26 -13.46
C GLN A 336 -10.72 -7.20 -12.80
N PHE A 337 -10.64 -6.64 -11.58
CA PHE A 337 -9.35 -6.48 -10.89
C PHE A 337 -8.65 -7.81 -10.63
N TYR A 338 -9.41 -8.85 -10.26
CA TYR A 338 -8.95 -10.23 -10.15
C TYR A 338 -9.56 -11.08 -11.27
N PRO A 339 -8.75 -11.56 -12.23
CA PRO A 339 -9.24 -12.45 -13.27
C PRO A 339 -9.79 -13.76 -12.68
N PRO A 340 -10.92 -14.29 -13.18
CA PRO A 340 -11.42 -15.59 -12.79
C PRO A 340 -10.39 -16.70 -13.03
N ASN A 341 -10.37 -17.71 -12.17
CA ASN A 341 -9.45 -18.86 -12.25
C ASN A 341 -7.95 -18.53 -12.09
N THR A 342 -7.61 -17.32 -11.66
CA THR A 342 -6.24 -16.95 -11.27
C THR A 342 -6.19 -16.79 -9.74
N GLU A 343 -5.19 -17.40 -9.10
CA GLU A 343 -4.95 -17.20 -7.67
C GLU A 343 -4.35 -15.80 -7.46
N PRO A 344 -4.96 -14.93 -6.63
CA PRO A 344 -4.39 -13.62 -6.30
C PRO A 344 -3.01 -13.76 -5.66
N LEU A 345 -2.18 -12.73 -5.68
CA LEU A 345 -0.86 -12.77 -5.02
C LEU A 345 -0.95 -12.31 -3.56
N GLU A 346 -1.92 -11.46 -3.29
CA GLU A 346 -2.15 -10.86 -2.00
C GLU A 346 -2.44 -11.95 -0.96
N PRO A 347 -1.85 -11.83 0.23
CA PRO A 347 -1.83 -12.93 1.19
C PRO A 347 -3.17 -13.14 1.90
N ASN A 348 -4.06 -12.15 1.90
CA ASN A 348 -5.31 -12.14 2.65
C ASN A 348 -6.57 -12.36 1.80
N ILE A 349 -6.43 -12.76 0.53
CA ILE A 349 -7.54 -13.26 -0.27
C ILE A 349 -7.11 -14.49 -1.07
N THR A 350 -8.06 -15.32 -1.50
CA THR A 350 -7.78 -16.50 -2.33
C THR A 350 -8.92 -16.78 -3.31
N ALA A 351 -8.61 -17.34 -4.47
CA ALA A 351 -9.63 -17.89 -5.37
C ALA A 351 -10.03 -19.31 -4.98
N LEU A 352 -9.35 -19.89 -3.97
CA LEU A 352 -9.60 -21.23 -3.43
C LEU A 352 -9.59 -22.33 -4.52
N LEU A 353 -8.74 -22.17 -5.53
CA LEU A 353 -8.65 -23.12 -6.65
C LEU A 353 -8.27 -24.53 -6.19
N ASP A 354 -7.51 -24.63 -5.09
CA ASP A 354 -7.16 -25.87 -4.41
C ASP A 354 -7.21 -25.65 -2.88
N PRO A 355 -8.23 -26.18 -2.17
CA PRO A 355 -8.38 -26.05 -0.72
C PRO A 355 -7.19 -26.61 0.10
N VAL A 356 -6.39 -27.51 -0.48
CA VAL A 356 -5.17 -28.04 0.17
C VAL A 356 -4.07 -26.97 0.19
N LYS A 357 -4.08 -26.06 -0.80
CA LYS A 357 -3.11 -24.97 -0.96
C LYS A 357 -3.62 -23.62 -0.43
N LEU A 358 -4.64 -23.62 0.43
CA LEU A 358 -5.12 -22.41 1.08
C LEU A 358 -3.94 -21.65 1.73
N LYS A 359 -3.75 -20.39 1.36
CA LYS A 359 -2.59 -19.55 1.75
C LYS A 359 -2.33 -19.51 3.25
N TRP A 360 -3.38 -19.52 4.06
CA TRP A 360 -3.33 -19.46 5.52
C TRP A 360 -3.79 -20.75 6.20
N LYS A 361 -3.62 -21.91 5.52
CA LYS A 361 -4.06 -23.21 6.03
C LYS A 361 -3.55 -23.51 7.45
N HIS A 362 -2.34 -23.07 7.79
CA HIS A 362 -1.72 -23.27 9.11
C HIS A 362 -2.45 -22.55 10.25
N LEU A 363 -3.30 -21.56 9.95
CA LEU A 363 -4.12 -20.84 10.93
C LEU A 363 -5.55 -21.40 11.05
N VAL A 364 -5.96 -22.28 10.15
CA VAL A 364 -7.32 -22.85 10.10
C VAL A 364 -7.42 -24.02 11.09
N GLN A 365 -8.47 -24.04 11.90
CA GLN A 365 -8.75 -25.16 12.81
C GLN A 365 -9.13 -26.41 12.00
N LYS A 366 -8.77 -27.60 12.50
CA LYS A 366 -8.91 -28.88 11.77
C LYS A 366 -10.32 -29.12 11.20
N ASP A 367 -11.34 -28.75 11.96
CA ASP A 367 -12.75 -29.03 11.65
C ASP A 367 -13.48 -27.81 11.04
N THR A 368 -12.77 -26.72 10.72
CA THR A 368 -13.39 -25.58 10.02
C THR A 368 -13.70 -25.98 8.57
N PRO A 369 -14.96 -25.91 8.11
CA PRO A 369 -15.32 -26.20 6.73
C PRO A 369 -14.68 -25.19 5.77
N LEU A 370 -14.31 -25.66 4.56
CA LEU A 370 -13.77 -24.85 3.47
C LEU A 370 -14.56 -25.15 2.19
N PRO A 371 -15.27 -24.16 1.60
CA PRO A 371 -15.44 -22.79 2.11
C PRO A 371 -16.20 -22.74 3.44
N THR A 372 -15.95 -21.71 4.23
CA THR A 372 -16.54 -21.54 5.57
C THR A 372 -17.87 -20.80 5.44
N PRO A 373 -19.00 -21.40 5.86
CA PRO A 373 -20.30 -20.75 5.78
C PRO A 373 -20.34 -19.57 6.75
N TRP A 374 -21.05 -18.52 6.36
CA TRP A 374 -21.29 -17.33 7.17
C TRP A 374 -22.61 -16.68 6.77
N HIS A 375 -23.07 -15.69 7.52
CA HIS A 375 -24.34 -14.97 7.30
C HIS A 375 -24.30 -14.02 6.09
N LYS A 376 -23.82 -14.53 4.94
CA LYS A 376 -23.63 -13.78 3.69
C LYS A 376 -24.92 -13.20 3.14
N ASP A 377 -26.01 -13.97 3.13
CA ASP A 377 -27.28 -13.52 2.55
C ASP A 377 -27.85 -12.29 3.29
N GLU A 378 -27.77 -12.30 4.62
CA GLU A 378 -28.20 -11.16 5.43
C GLU A 378 -27.29 -9.95 5.25
N TYR A 379 -25.97 -10.19 5.17
CA TYR A 379 -24.97 -9.18 4.88
C TYR A 379 -25.23 -8.50 3.53
N ASP A 380 -25.40 -9.29 2.46
CA ASP A 380 -25.62 -8.82 1.08
C ASP A 380 -26.87 -7.97 0.97
N ARG A 381 -27.99 -8.43 1.55
CA ARG A 381 -29.24 -7.67 1.59
C ARG A 381 -29.04 -6.31 2.27
N THR A 382 -28.37 -6.30 3.41
CA THR A 382 -28.09 -5.08 4.18
C THR A 382 -27.19 -4.11 3.41
N SER A 383 -26.15 -4.63 2.75
CA SER A 383 -25.24 -3.83 1.91
C SER A 383 -25.93 -3.24 0.69
N MET A 384 -26.77 -4.00 -0.02
CA MET A 384 -27.51 -3.50 -1.17
C MET A 384 -28.46 -2.35 -0.81
N GLU A 385 -29.20 -2.47 0.31
CA GLU A 385 -30.07 -1.40 0.83
C GLU A 385 -29.28 -0.11 1.12
N TYR A 386 -28.11 -0.24 1.75
CA TYR A 386 -27.23 0.89 2.06
C TYR A 386 -26.66 1.55 0.80
N GLN A 387 -26.12 0.76 -0.13
CA GLN A 387 -25.52 1.31 -1.36
C GLN A 387 -26.53 2.07 -2.21
N LYS A 388 -27.79 1.60 -2.27
CA LYS A 388 -28.86 2.32 -2.96
C LYS A 388 -29.07 3.73 -2.38
N LYS A 389 -29.31 3.84 -1.07
CA LYS A 389 -29.50 5.12 -0.37
C LYS A 389 -28.28 6.04 -0.52
N ARG A 390 -27.09 5.46 -0.43
CA ARG A 390 -25.83 6.19 -0.55
C ARG A 390 -25.64 6.80 -1.94
N ARG A 391 -25.95 6.06 -3.02
CA ARG A 391 -25.88 6.58 -4.39
C ARG A 391 -26.80 7.79 -4.60
N GLU A 392 -28.03 7.71 -4.10
CA GLU A 392 -28.99 8.81 -4.18
C GLU A 392 -28.49 10.07 -3.46
N ILE A 393 -27.93 9.92 -2.25
CA ILE A 393 -27.34 11.02 -1.49
C ILE A 393 -26.14 11.64 -2.22
N ASN A 394 -25.23 10.82 -2.75
CA ASN A 394 -24.05 11.30 -3.46
C ASN A 394 -24.41 12.07 -4.74
N GLN A 395 -25.37 11.57 -5.53
CA GLN A 395 -25.85 12.25 -6.73
C GLN A 395 -26.47 13.61 -6.38
N ARG A 396 -27.24 13.66 -5.29
CA ARG A 396 -27.84 14.90 -4.81
C ARG A 396 -26.78 15.91 -4.35
N LEU A 397 -25.76 15.48 -3.59
CA LEU A 397 -24.64 16.32 -3.17
C LEU A 397 -23.91 16.89 -4.38
N ALA A 398 -23.50 16.03 -5.32
CA ALA A 398 -22.77 16.47 -6.51
C ALA A 398 -23.55 17.45 -7.39
N ARG A 399 -24.88 17.32 -7.46
CA ARG A 399 -25.74 18.28 -8.16
C ARG A 399 -25.78 19.62 -7.42
N LEU A 400 -26.13 19.60 -6.13
CA LEU A 400 -26.28 20.82 -5.32
C LEU A 400 -24.97 21.61 -5.22
N THR A 401 -23.83 20.94 -5.09
CA THR A 401 -22.53 21.61 -5.06
C THR A 401 -22.23 22.30 -6.39
N ARG A 402 -22.52 21.67 -7.53
CA ARG A 402 -22.33 22.30 -8.86
C ARG A 402 -23.30 23.45 -9.12
N GLU A 403 -24.49 23.39 -8.55
CA GLU A 403 -25.51 24.45 -8.65
C GLU A 403 -25.24 25.63 -7.69
N GLY A 404 -24.17 25.59 -6.89
CA GLY A 404 -23.86 26.64 -5.92
C GLY A 404 -24.88 26.74 -4.80
N ALA A 405 -25.50 25.61 -4.41
CA ALA A 405 -26.47 25.58 -3.33
C ALA A 405 -25.85 26.01 -1.99
N ASP A 406 -26.73 26.45 -1.08
CA ASP A 406 -26.35 26.92 0.25
C ASP A 406 -25.45 25.93 1.01
N SER A 407 -24.39 26.44 1.63
CA SER A 407 -23.37 25.63 2.30
C SER A 407 -23.91 24.88 3.52
N SER A 408 -24.90 25.45 4.23
CA SER A 408 -25.54 24.79 5.37
C SER A 408 -26.38 23.58 4.94
N LEU A 409 -27.05 23.69 3.78
CA LEU A 409 -27.77 22.56 3.19
C LEU A 409 -26.82 21.44 2.79
N ILE A 410 -25.68 21.77 2.16
CA ILE A 410 -24.65 20.79 1.80
C ILE A 410 -24.11 20.09 3.05
N SER A 411 -23.79 20.85 4.10
CA SER A 411 -23.34 20.29 5.40
C SER A 411 -24.36 19.33 5.99
N THR A 412 -25.63 19.74 6.02
CA THR A 412 -26.73 18.91 6.55
C THR A 412 -26.85 17.57 5.80
N ILE A 413 -26.67 17.58 4.48
CA ILE A 413 -26.73 16.35 3.68
C ILE A 413 -25.50 15.46 3.93
N LYS A 414 -24.30 16.05 4.07
CA LYS A 414 -23.08 15.33 4.44
C LYS A 414 -23.24 14.64 5.81
N GLU A 415 -23.74 15.36 6.81
CA GLU A 415 -24.00 14.80 8.15
C GLU A 415 -25.01 13.64 8.12
N LYS A 416 -26.07 13.75 7.29
CA LYS A 416 -27.02 12.65 7.07
C LYS A 416 -26.37 11.44 6.42
N ALA A 417 -25.45 11.64 5.47
CA ALA A 417 -24.68 10.57 4.84
C ALA A 417 -23.79 9.85 5.87
N ASP A 418 -23.13 10.61 6.74
CA ASP A 418 -22.26 10.07 7.80
C ASP A 418 -23.07 9.32 8.86
N HIS A 419 -24.22 9.86 9.27
CA HIS A 419 -25.15 9.16 10.15
C HIS A 419 -25.64 7.84 9.54
N LEU A 420 -26.01 7.83 8.26
CA LEU A 420 -26.39 6.61 7.54
C LEU A 420 -25.24 5.59 7.50
N SER A 421 -24.00 6.04 7.27
CA SER A 421 -22.83 5.15 7.33
C SER A 421 -22.65 4.52 8.71
N ARG A 422 -22.86 5.29 9.79
CA ARG A 422 -22.74 4.77 11.16
C ARG A 422 -23.82 3.73 11.49
N LEU A 423 -25.07 3.96 11.09
CA LEU A 423 -26.15 3.00 11.27
C LEU A 423 -25.92 1.71 10.49
N TYR A 424 -25.40 1.82 9.26
CA TYR A 424 -25.03 0.66 8.45
C TYR A 424 -23.96 -0.20 9.13
N GLU A 425 -22.87 0.41 9.61
CA GLU A 425 -21.81 -0.31 10.33
C GLU A 425 -22.32 -0.94 11.64
N ALA A 426 -23.24 -0.29 12.36
CA ALA A 426 -23.87 -0.88 13.54
C ALA A 426 -24.72 -2.12 13.20
N ARG A 427 -25.40 -2.13 12.05
CA ARG A 427 -26.19 -3.29 11.60
C ARG A 427 -25.27 -4.45 11.18
N LEU A 428 -24.20 -4.15 10.44
CA LEU A 428 -23.21 -5.15 10.06
C LEU A 428 -22.53 -5.79 11.29
N ASP A 429 -22.23 -5.00 12.33
CA ASP A 429 -21.69 -5.55 13.58
C ASP A 429 -22.59 -6.63 14.17
N SER A 430 -23.90 -6.43 14.18
CA SER A 430 -24.84 -7.42 14.70
C SER A 430 -24.80 -8.71 13.89
N ILE A 431 -24.77 -8.63 12.56
CA ILE A 431 -24.69 -9.80 11.67
C ILE A 431 -23.40 -10.58 11.94
N ILE A 432 -22.27 -9.87 12.02
CA ILE A 432 -20.95 -10.47 12.20
C ILE A 432 -20.77 -11.06 13.61
N GLN A 433 -21.19 -10.37 14.66
CA GLN A 433 -21.04 -10.84 16.03
C GLN A 433 -21.88 -12.09 16.32
N ASN A 434 -23.02 -12.24 15.64
CA ASN A 434 -23.89 -13.40 15.77
C ASN A 434 -23.50 -14.55 14.84
N ASP A 435 -22.47 -14.39 14.00
CA ASP A 435 -22.03 -15.45 13.10
C ASP A 435 -21.35 -16.61 13.86
N PRO A 436 -21.70 -17.89 13.59
CA PRO A 436 -21.10 -19.04 14.27
C PRO A 436 -19.57 -19.15 14.12
N TYR A 437 -19.01 -18.56 13.06
CA TYR A 437 -17.57 -18.55 12.76
C TYR A 437 -16.92 -17.20 13.06
N HIS A 438 -17.59 -16.30 13.78
CA HIS A 438 -17.01 -15.04 14.22
C HIS A 438 -15.69 -15.28 14.99
N GLY A 439 -14.64 -14.54 14.62
CA GLY A 439 -13.31 -14.66 15.23
C GLY A 439 -12.51 -15.92 14.83
N LYS A 440 -13.07 -16.81 13.98
CA LYS A 440 -12.38 -17.97 13.43
C LYS A 440 -11.67 -17.63 12.13
N VAL A 441 -10.61 -18.37 11.83
CA VAL A 441 -9.93 -18.32 10.52
C VAL A 441 -10.51 -19.44 9.64
N GLY A 442 -10.92 -19.07 8.43
CA GLY A 442 -11.57 -19.94 7.46
C GLY A 442 -11.37 -19.41 6.04
N ALA A 443 -12.26 -19.76 5.12
CA ALA A 443 -12.33 -19.16 3.78
C ALA A 443 -13.77 -18.67 3.55
N PHE A 444 -14.01 -17.40 3.82
CA PHE A 444 -15.34 -16.77 3.77
C PHE A 444 -15.56 -16.14 2.40
N GLU A 445 -16.59 -16.60 1.67
CA GLU A 445 -16.84 -16.12 0.31
C GLU A 445 -17.19 -14.62 0.29
N GLY A 446 -16.70 -13.93 -0.73
CA GLY A 446 -16.80 -12.49 -0.93
C GLY A 446 -15.51 -11.79 -0.51
N ALA A 447 -14.71 -11.35 -1.47
CA ALA A 447 -13.47 -10.61 -1.24
C ALA A 447 -13.01 -9.94 -2.53
N GLY A 448 -12.05 -9.01 -2.46
CA GLY A 448 -11.41 -8.45 -3.65
C GLY A 448 -12.39 -7.89 -4.68
N TYR A 449 -13.43 -7.18 -4.22
CA TYR A 449 -14.48 -6.62 -5.08
C TYR A 449 -15.40 -7.65 -5.76
N ALA A 450 -15.20 -8.96 -5.54
CA ALA A 450 -16.03 -10.02 -6.09
C ALA A 450 -16.91 -10.66 -5.00
N SER A 451 -18.22 -10.72 -5.23
CA SER A 451 -19.17 -11.30 -4.29
C SER A 451 -19.15 -12.83 -4.22
N GLN A 452 -18.54 -13.47 -5.23
CA GLN A 452 -18.44 -14.92 -5.40
C GLN A 452 -17.05 -15.27 -5.95
N GLY A 453 -16.59 -16.49 -5.68
CA GLY A 453 -15.35 -17.04 -6.26
C GLY A 453 -14.04 -16.52 -5.63
N LEU A 454 -14.08 -15.47 -4.82
CA LEU A 454 -12.97 -15.05 -3.96
C LEU A 454 -13.35 -15.17 -2.49
N TYR A 455 -12.34 -15.46 -1.66
CA TYR A 455 -12.51 -15.74 -0.24
C TYR A 455 -11.54 -14.93 0.62
N ARG A 456 -12.01 -14.45 1.76
CA ARG A 456 -11.22 -13.77 2.80
C ARG A 456 -11.02 -14.68 4.02
N PRO A 457 -9.98 -14.45 4.84
CA PRO A 457 -9.59 -15.33 5.94
C PRO A 457 -10.49 -15.24 7.17
N MET A 458 -11.12 -14.09 7.41
CA MET A 458 -12.00 -13.84 8.56
C MET A 458 -13.17 -12.94 8.16
N ILE A 459 -14.28 -13.04 8.87
CA ILE A 459 -15.48 -12.22 8.59
C ILE A 459 -15.22 -10.74 8.91
N ASP A 460 -14.40 -10.45 9.91
CA ASP A 460 -14.07 -9.09 10.35
C ASP A 460 -12.57 -8.80 10.21
N CYS A 461 -12.27 -7.66 9.58
CA CYS A 461 -10.91 -7.18 9.29
C CYS A 461 -10.96 -5.69 8.93
N ILE A 462 -9.88 -4.96 9.23
CA ILE A 462 -9.68 -3.59 8.72
C ILE A 462 -9.70 -3.54 7.19
N MET A 463 -9.25 -4.59 6.51
CA MET A 463 -9.34 -4.67 5.05
C MET A 463 -10.76 -4.91 4.53
N ASN A 464 -11.74 -5.18 5.41
CA ASN A 464 -13.13 -5.44 5.03
C ASN A 464 -14.06 -4.27 5.39
N ARG A 465 -13.94 -3.69 6.59
CA ARG A 465 -14.95 -2.73 7.07
C ARG A 465 -14.46 -1.72 8.09
N LYS A 466 -15.15 -0.57 8.11
CA LYS A 466 -14.73 0.64 8.86
C LYS A 466 -14.70 0.47 10.37
N LYS A 467 -15.58 -0.35 10.92
CA LYS A 467 -15.73 -0.53 12.38
C LYS A 467 -14.84 -1.63 12.95
N ALA A 468 -14.12 -2.36 12.09
CA ALA A 468 -13.19 -3.39 12.52
C ALA A 468 -12.08 -2.77 13.39
N LYS A 469 -11.84 -3.37 14.56
CA LYS A 469 -10.88 -2.85 15.54
C LYS A 469 -9.45 -3.36 15.32
N SER A 470 -9.26 -4.31 14.40
CA SER A 470 -7.97 -4.93 14.14
C SER A 470 -7.93 -5.59 12.78
N PHE A 471 -6.74 -5.70 12.20
CA PHE A 471 -6.47 -6.63 11.11
C PHE A 471 -6.80 -8.07 11.53
N CYS A 472 -7.30 -8.86 10.58
CA CYS A 472 -7.51 -10.29 10.78
C CYS A 472 -6.17 -11.01 11.04
N ARG A 473 -6.20 -12.27 11.50
CA ARG A 473 -4.97 -13.01 11.85
C ARG A 473 -3.97 -13.11 10.70
N VAL A 474 -4.45 -13.31 9.48
CA VAL A 474 -3.60 -13.42 8.27
C VAL A 474 -2.96 -12.08 7.90
N CYS A 475 -3.74 -10.99 7.94
CA CYS A 475 -3.22 -9.64 7.74
C CYS A 475 -2.18 -9.27 8.79
N ARG A 476 -2.42 -9.59 10.08
CA ARG A 476 -1.44 -9.37 11.14
C ARG A 476 -0.15 -10.16 10.89
N GLU A 477 -0.24 -11.47 10.62
CA GLU A 477 0.95 -12.28 10.33
C GLU A 477 1.74 -11.73 9.13
N THR A 478 1.05 -11.26 8.09
CA THR A 478 1.68 -10.63 6.93
C THR A 478 2.40 -9.34 7.32
N ILE A 479 1.72 -8.41 7.99
CA ILE A 479 2.32 -7.13 8.43
C ILE A 479 3.51 -7.40 9.35
N GLU A 480 3.42 -8.36 10.28
CA GLU A 480 4.53 -8.75 11.14
C GLU A 480 5.74 -9.27 10.34
N ARG A 481 5.50 -10.07 9.29
CA ARG A 481 6.56 -10.52 8.38
C ARG A 481 7.20 -9.36 7.62
N VAL A 482 6.41 -8.36 7.20
CA VAL A 482 6.95 -7.17 6.53
C VAL A 482 7.81 -6.34 7.48
N ILE A 483 7.33 -6.05 8.70
CA ILE A 483 8.09 -5.29 9.72
C ILE A 483 9.45 -5.95 9.97
N LYS A 484 9.45 -7.26 10.21
CA LYS A 484 10.68 -8.01 10.51
C LYS A 484 11.72 -7.95 9.39
N ARG A 485 11.32 -7.78 8.12
CA ARG A 485 12.28 -7.60 7.03
C ARG A 485 13.11 -6.32 7.15
N TYR A 486 12.63 -5.31 7.87
CA TYR A 486 13.36 -4.07 8.10
C TYR A 486 14.14 -4.08 9.42
N THR A 487 13.73 -4.90 10.39
CA THR A 487 14.27 -4.81 11.77
C THR A 487 15.12 -5.99 12.21
N ASP A 488 14.94 -7.16 11.59
CA ASP A 488 15.74 -8.36 11.81
C ASP A 488 16.82 -8.43 10.72
#